data_AF-A0AAD5PIY2-F1
#
_entry.id   AF-A0AAD5PIY2-F1
#
_cell.length_a   1.000
_cell.length_b   1.000
_cell.length_c   1.000
_cell.angle_alpha   90.00
_cell.angle_beta   90.00
_cell.angle_gamma   90.00
#
_symmetry.space_group_name_H-M   'P 1'
#
loop_
_entity.id
_entity.type
_entity.pdbx_description
1 polymer ?
#
loop_
_entity_poly.entity_id
_entity_poly.type
_entity_poly.pdbx_seq_one_letter_code
_entity_poly.pdbx_strand_id
1 'polypeptide(L)'
;MTVRLQHKQPHKKPIKPPLRRKNPQQQKIQDHFAHIQPEGSWEIPRKSFHYSIGFLVLYLYKHDFNSEDTYPALVAFLALVLSTEVLRFSWDSFNVLYCKVMGSLMRKNEIHSRLNGTAYYLMGVLVALYFFPKDIASLSIVYLSWADPTASICGRLWGQYTFRYGKKSLAGTLGAMVIGTIVTYYFITEFLTESYDYTSSSIPLYAMSLYGGLVAGLSEALGDSAGLDDNLVIPIVSSILLWIPLVFLDL
;
A
#
# COMPACT_ATOMS: atom_id res chain seq x y z
N MET A 1 -59.59 -2.22 17.23
CA MET A 1 -58.12 -2.21 17.13
C MET A 1 -57.70 -3.36 16.24
N THR A 2 -57.38 -3.10 14.96
CA THR A 2 -57.01 -4.15 14.00
C THR A 2 -55.68 -3.74 13.37
N VAL A 3 -54.60 -4.38 13.81
CA VAL A 3 -53.24 -4.11 13.33
C VAL A 3 -53.05 -4.85 12.00
N ARG A 4 -52.90 -4.10 10.90
CA ARG A 4 -52.49 -4.62 9.59
C ARG A 4 -50.98 -4.91 9.62
N LEU A 5 -50.61 -6.19 9.56
CA LEU A 5 -49.24 -6.63 9.34
C LEU A 5 -48.82 -6.29 7.89
N GLN A 6 -47.87 -5.38 7.71
CA GLN A 6 -47.23 -5.13 6.42
C GLN A 6 -46.23 -6.24 6.11
N HIS A 7 -46.53 -7.04 5.09
CA HIS A 7 -45.59 -8.00 4.50
C HIS A 7 -44.42 -7.25 3.84
N LYS A 8 -43.21 -7.34 4.42
CA LYS A 8 -41.97 -6.92 3.75
C LYS A 8 -41.74 -7.81 2.52
N GLN A 9 -41.70 -7.23 1.32
CA GLN A 9 -41.27 -7.94 0.12
C GLN A 9 -39.76 -8.25 0.20
N PRO A 10 -39.30 -9.43 -0.26
CA PRO A 10 -37.89 -9.77 -0.26
C PRO A 10 -37.12 -8.92 -1.29
N HIS A 11 -36.03 -8.28 -0.84
CA HIS A 11 -35.09 -7.57 -1.71
C HIS A 11 -34.60 -8.49 -2.85
N LYS A 12 -35.01 -8.20 -4.09
CA LYS A 12 -34.46 -8.84 -5.29
C LYS A 12 -32.97 -8.49 -5.38
N LYS A 13 -32.10 -9.50 -5.34
CA LYS A 13 -30.66 -9.35 -5.59
C LYS A 13 -30.45 -8.72 -6.99
N PRO A 14 -29.55 -7.73 -7.15
CA PRO A 14 -29.30 -7.14 -8.46
C PRO A 14 -28.78 -8.20 -9.43
N ILE A 15 -29.39 -8.25 -10.62
CA ILE A 15 -29.00 -9.13 -11.72
C ILE A 15 -27.59 -8.70 -12.16
N LYS A 16 -26.60 -9.58 -11.99
CA LYS A 16 -25.24 -9.32 -12.47
C LYS A 16 -25.30 -9.16 -14.01
N PRO A 17 -24.69 -8.12 -14.58
CA PRO A 17 -24.65 -7.96 -16.03
C PRO A 17 -23.96 -9.17 -16.69
N PRO A 18 -24.32 -9.52 -17.93
CA PRO A 18 -23.72 -10.65 -18.63
C PRO A 18 -22.21 -10.44 -18.75
N LEU A 19 -21.44 -11.43 -18.32
CA LEU A 19 -19.99 -11.44 -18.43
C LEU A 19 -19.60 -11.26 -19.90
N ARG A 20 -18.89 -10.17 -20.21
CA ARG A 20 -18.30 -9.93 -21.53
C ARG A 20 -17.45 -11.15 -21.90
N ARG A 21 -17.80 -11.86 -22.98
CA ARG A 21 -17.06 -13.04 -23.45
C ARG A 21 -15.59 -12.65 -23.64
N LYS A 22 -14.69 -13.26 -22.86
CA LYS A 22 -13.25 -13.04 -22.98
C LYS A 22 -12.73 -13.73 -24.24
N ASN A 23 -11.67 -13.18 -24.82
CA ASN A 23 -11.05 -13.73 -26.03
C ASN A 23 -10.58 -15.18 -25.75
N PRO A 24 -10.77 -16.18 -26.65
CA PRO A 24 -10.46 -17.58 -26.35
C PRO A 24 -9.01 -17.83 -25.89
N GLN A 25 -8.05 -17.06 -26.39
CA GLN A 25 -6.66 -17.10 -25.90
C GLN A 25 -6.54 -16.64 -24.44
N GLN A 26 -7.23 -15.55 -24.06
CA GLN A 26 -7.24 -15.06 -22.67
C GLN A 26 -7.97 -16.02 -21.72
N GLN A 27 -9.00 -16.72 -22.22
CA GLN A 27 -9.71 -17.75 -21.47
C GLN A 27 -8.80 -18.95 -21.20
N LYS A 28 -8.11 -19.45 -22.24
CA LYS A 28 -7.19 -20.60 -22.15
C LYS A 28 -6.03 -20.34 -21.19
N ILE A 29 -5.51 -19.11 -21.21
CA ILE A 29 -4.50 -18.63 -20.29
C ILE A 29 -5.08 -18.58 -18.86
N GLN A 30 -6.24 -17.96 -18.64
CA GLN A 30 -6.88 -17.93 -17.32
C GLN A 30 -7.10 -19.32 -16.72
N ASP A 31 -7.54 -20.28 -17.53
CA ASP A 31 -7.73 -21.66 -17.10
C ASP A 31 -6.38 -22.31 -16.71
N HIS A 32 -5.29 -22.00 -17.42
CA HIS A 32 -3.95 -22.46 -17.09
C HIS A 32 -3.43 -21.89 -15.76
N PHE A 33 -3.81 -20.68 -15.36
CA PHE A 33 -3.36 -20.06 -14.10
C PHE A 33 -4.37 -20.20 -12.94
N ALA A 34 -5.60 -20.66 -13.22
CA ALA A 34 -6.70 -20.73 -12.25
C ALA A 34 -6.37 -21.58 -11.02
N HIS A 35 -5.58 -22.64 -11.18
CA HIS A 35 -5.19 -23.55 -10.10
C HIS A 35 -4.00 -23.04 -9.27
N ILE A 36 -3.29 -22.01 -9.74
CA ILE A 36 -2.07 -21.49 -9.10
C ILE A 36 -2.40 -20.37 -8.09
N GLN A 37 -3.46 -19.58 -8.33
CA GLN A 37 -3.87 -18.49 -7.45
C GLN A 37 -5.39 -18.50 -7.16
N PRO A 38 -5.85 -19.28 -6.16
CA PRO A 38 -7.23 -19.20 -5.68
C PRO A 38 -7.58 -17.79 -5.18
N GLU A 39 -8.85 -17.38 -5.27
CA GLU A 39 -9.28 -16.07 -4.75
C GLU A 39 -9.10 -16.01 -3.23
N GLY A 40 -8.43 -14.96 -2.75
CA GLY A 40 -8.27 -14.69 -1.32
C GLY A 40 -7.19 -15.50 -0.59
N SER A 41 -6.64 -16.58 -1.17
CA SER A 41 -5.70 -17.47 -0.46
C SER A 41 -4.37 -16.81 -0.09
N TRP A 42 -3.95 -15.80 -0.85
CA TRP A 42 -2.62 -15.18 -0.74
C TRP A 42 -2.64 -13.75 -0.18
N GLU A 43 -3.78 -13.28 0.33
CA GLU A 43 -3.83 -11.95 0.93
C GLU A 43 -2.97 -11.86 2.20
N ILE A 44 -2.97 -12.90 3.05
CA ILE A 44 -2.26 -12.90 4.32
C ILE A 44 -0.73 -12.85 4.12
N PRO A 45 -0.10 -13.75 3.33
CA PRO A 45 1.36 -13.71 3.15
C PRO A 45 1.85 -12.40 2.53
N ARG A 46 1.14 -11.87 1.54
CA ARG A 46 1.48 -10.57 0.93
C ARG A 46 1.43 -9.43 1.95
N LYS A 47 0.41 -9.38 2.81
CA LYS A 47 0.30 -8.37 3.87
C LYS A 47 1.38 -8.53 4.92
N SER A 48 1.68 -9.76 5.33
CA SER A 48 2.78 -10.05 6.27
C SER A 48 4.13 -9.59 5.70
N PHE A 49 4.38 -9.86 4.41
CA PHE A 49 5.55 -9.34 3.72
C PHE A 49 5.57 -7.80 3.75
N HIS A 50 4.43 -7.15 3.45
CA HIS A 50 4.33 -5.69 3.52
C HIS A 50 4.69 -5.13 4.90
N TYR A 51 4.13 -5.69 5.99
CA TYR A 51 4.47 -5.28 7.35
C TYR A 51 5.95 -5.52 7.69
N SER A 52 6.53 -6.62 7.21
CA SER A 52 7.93 -6.97 7.48
C SER A 52 8.91 -5.92 6.96
N ILE A 53 8.59 -5.26 5.84
CA ILE A 53 9.44 -4.22 5.28
C ILE A 53 9.50 -2.99 6.19
N GLY A 54 8.40 -2.64 6.86
CA GLY A 54 8.42 -1.54 7.84
C GLY A 54 9.40 -1.80 8.99
N PHE A 55 9.46 -3.04 9.48
CA PHE A 55 10.47 -3.42 10.49
C PHE A 55 11.90 -3.36 9.93
N LEU A 56 12.11 -3.79 8.69
CA LEU A 56 13.42 -3.67 8.03
C LEU A 56 13.85 -2.21 7.90
N VAL A 57 12.95 -1.31 7.51
CA VAL A 57 13.24 0.13 7.40
C VAL A 57 13.62 0.71 8.75
N LEU A 58 12.87 0.42 9.82
CA LEU A 58 13.21 0.87 11.17
C LEU A 58 14.57 0.32 11.65
N TYR A 59 14.88 -0.94 11.31
CA TYR A 59 16.18 -1.54 11.60
C TYR A 59 17.33 -0.82 10.87
N LEU A 60 17.19 -0.60 9.55
CA LEU A 60 18.19 0.09 8.75
C LEU A 60 18.37 1.55 9.22
N TYR A 61 17.27 2.22 9.54
CA TYR A 61 17.29 3.58 10.05
C TYR A 61 18.06 3.67 11.37
N LYS A 62 17.74 2.78 12.34
CA LYS A 62 18.39 2.74 13.67
C LYS A 62 19.89 2.45 13.62
N HIS A 63 20.34 1.73 12.61
CA HIS A 63 21.76 1.42 12.42
C HIS A 63 22.50 2.43 11.52
N ASP A 64 21.92 3.61 11.32
CA ASP A 64 22.51 4.72 10.57
C ASP A 64 22.95 4.36 9.15
N PHE A 65 22.27 3.40 8.52
CA PHE A 65 22.46 3.17 7.09
C PHE A 65 22.04 4.42 6.33
N ASN A 66 22.99 4.98 5.58
CA ASN A 66 22.72 6.17 4.79
C ASN A 66 21.89 5.81 3.56
N SER A 67 21.09 6.78 3.12
CA SER A 67 20.34 6.66 1.87
C SER A 67 21.28 6.39 0.70
N GLU A 68 22.48 6.97 0.71
CA GLU A 68 23.51 6.80 -0.32
C GLU A 68 24.02 5.36 -0.45
N ASP A 69 24.12 4.62 0.67
CA ASP A 69 24.56 3.23 0.67
C ASP A 69 23.41 2.28 0.28
N THR A 70 22.19 2.63 0.70
CA THR A 70 21.00 1.79 0.50
C THR A 70 20.46 1.93 -0.93
N TYR A 71 20.57 3.12 -1.52
CA TYR A 71 19.99 3.45 -2.82
C TYR A 71 20.53 2.60 -3.98
N PRO A 72 21.86 2.38 -4.16
CA PRO A 72 22.38 1.54 -5.24
C PRO A 72 21.88 0.09 -5.16
N ALA A 73 21.78 -0.46 -3.94
CA ALA A 73 21.27 -1.81 -3.74
C ALA A 73 19.79 -1.91 -4.14
N LEU A 74 18.98 -0.91 -3.80
CA LEU A 74 17.57 -0.85 -4.20
C LEU A 74 17.39 -0.64 -5.71
N VAL A 75 18.23 0.17 -6.35
CA VAL A 75 18.23 0.34 -7.81
C VAL A 75 18.61 -0.97 -8.51
N ALA A 76 19.65 -1.65 -8.04
CA ALA A 76 20.04 -2.96 -8.58
C ALA A 76 18.91 -3.98 -8.41
N PHE A 77 18.23 -3.98 -7.26
CA PHE A 77 17.09 -4.85 -7.03
C PHE A 77 15.89 -4.50 -7.91
N LEU A 78 15.58 -3.22 -8.14
CA LEU A 78 14.56 -2.80 -9.09
C LEU A 78 14.90 -3.25 -10.52
N ALA A 79 16.16 -3.09 -10.95
CA ALA A 79 16.61 -3.53 -12.27
C ALA A 79 16.43 -5.05 -12.44
N LEU A 80 16.75 -5.83 -11.40
CA LEU A 80 16.49 -7.27 -11.37
C LEU A 80 14.99 -7.57 -11.48
N VAL A 81 14.14 -6.94 -10.66
CA VAL A 81 12.70 -7.14 -10.69
C VAL A 81 12.12 -6.80 -12.07
N LEU A 82 12.48 -5.65 -12.66
CA LEU A 82 12.03 -5.25 -13.98
C LEU A 82 12.51 -6.22 -15.07
N SER A 83 13.74 -6.75 -14.96
CA SER A 83 14.24 -7.77 -15.87
C SER A 83 13.40 -9.05 -15.78
N THR A 84 13.03 -9.49 -14.58
CA THR A 84 12.12 -10.64 -14.42
C THR A 84 10.73 -10.36 -14.99
N GLU A 85 10.23 -9.12 -14.90
CA GLU A 85 8.95 -8.73 -15.49
C GLU A 85 9.00 -8.77 -17.03
N VAL A 86 10.09 -8.30 -17.64
CA VAL A 86 10.29 -8.38 -19.09
C VAL A 86 10.29 -9.85 -19.54
N LEU A 87 11.00 -10.74 -18.84
CA LEU A 87 10.99 -12.18 -19.12
C LEU A 87 9.58 -12.77 -18.95
N ARG A 88 8.86 -12.36 -17.90
CA ARG A 88 7.50 -12.80 -17.59
C ARG A 88 6.49 -12.44 -18.68
N PHE A 89 6.59 -11.25 -19.27
CA PHE A 89 5.72 -10.87 -20.38
C PHE A 89 6.17 -11.42 -21.73
N SER A 90 7.45 -11.76 -21.86
CA SER A 90 8.00 -12.29 -23.11
C SER A 90 7.73 -13.79 -23.28
N TRP A 91 7.80 -14.58 -22.20
CA TRP A 91 7.75 -16.05 -22.26
C TRP A 91 6.72 -16.65 -21.30
N ASP A 92 5.66 -17.27 -21.85
CA ASP A 92 4.58 -17.88 -21.07
C ASP A 92 5.07 -18.99 -20.12
N SER A 93 6.02 -19.83 -20.55
CA SER A 93 6.58 -20.89 -19.70
C SER A 93 7.31 -20.32 -18.48
N PHE A 94 8.03 -19.21 -18.65
CA PHE A 94 8.66 -18.51 -17.53
C PHE A 94 7.60 -17.87 -16.64
N ASN A 95 6.53 -17.29 -17.20
CA ASN A 95 5.42 -16.74 -16.42
C ASN A 95 4.73 -17.79 -15.54
N VAL A 96 4.56 -19.02 -16.03
CA VAL A 96 4.03 -20.14 -15.22
C VAL A 96 4.95 -20.47 -14.06
N LEU A 97 6.26 -20.60 -14.30
CA LEU A 97 7.25 -20.84 -13.24
C LEU A 97 7.26 -19.70 -12.22
N TYR A 98 7.29 -18.46 -12.69
CA TYR A 98 7.28 -17.25 -11.88
C TYR A 98 6.02 -17.21 -10.99
N CYS A 99 4.83 -17.44 -11.57
CA CYS A 99 3.58 -17.46 -10.81
C CYS A 99 3.52 -18.61 -9.80
N LYS A 100 4.18 -19.75 -10.08
CA LYS A 100 4.27 -20.87 -9.13
C LYS A 100 5.14 -20.54 -7.92
N VAL A 101 6.24 -19.79 -8.12
CA VAL A 101 7.18 -19.41 -7.06
C VAL A 101 6.70 -18.17 -6.30
N MET A 102 6.32 -17.12 -7.02
CA MET A 102 5.97 -15.79 -6.49
C MET A 102 4.47 -15.60 -6.28
N GLY A 103 3.64 -16.61 -6.55
CA GLY A 103 2.18 -16.48 -6.56
C GLY A 103 1.57 -16.03 -5.22
N SER A 104 2.25 -16.30 -4.10
CA SER A 104 1.83 -15.84 -2.77
C SER A 104 1.97 -14.34 -2.57
N LEU A 105 2.77 -13.66 -3.39
CA LEU A 105 3.02 -12.22 -3.34
C LEU A 105 2.30 -11.45 -4.46
N MET A 106 1.84 -12.13 -5.51
CA MET A 106 1.19 -11.51 -6.67
C MET A 106 -0.33 -11.39 -6.54
N ARG A 107 -0.91 -10.45 -7.29
CA ARG A 107 -2.38 -10.38 -7.54
C ARG A 107 -2.73 -10.99 -8.90
N LYS A 108 -3.96 -11.48 -9.04
CA LYS A 108 -4.48 -12.06 -10.31
C LYS A 108 -4.32 -11.16 -11.53
N ASN A 109 -4.51 -9.84 -11.35
CA ASN A 109 -4.40 -8.88 -12.44
C ASN A 109 -2.95 -8.61 -12.86
N GLU A 110 -1.97 -8.96 -12.03
CA GLU A 110 -0.55 -8.79 -12.32
C GLU A 110 -0.03 -9.89 -13.24
N ILE A 111 -0.69 -11.06 -13.30
CA ILE A 111 -0.26 -12.21 -14.11
C ILE A 111 -0.11 -11.84 -15.61
N HIS A 112 -0.89 -10.90 -16.14
CA HIS A 112 -0.89 -10.58 -17.58
C HIS A 112 -0.85 -9.11 -17.97
N SER A 113 -1.37 -8.20 -17.13
CA SER A 113 -1.64 -6.83 -17.59
C SER A 113 -0.98 -5.74 -16.76
N ARG A 114 -0.34 -6.10 -15.64
CA ARG A 114 0.33 -5.14 -14.76
C ARG A 114 1.65 -5.68 -14.27
N LEU A 115 2.57 -4.75 -14.00
CA LEU A 115 3.79 -5.06 -13.28
C LEU A 115 3.45 -5.65 -11.90
N ASN A 116 4.31 -6.52 -11.40
CA ASN A 116 4.26 -7.00 -10.02
C ASN A 116 4.28 -5.79 -9.05
N GLY A 117 3.46 -5.84 -8.00
CA GLY A 117 3.40 -4.81 -6.96
C GLY A 117 4.76 -4.44 -6.35
N THR A 118 5.73 -5.38 -6.33
CA THR A 118 7.11 -5.12 -5.88
C THR A 118 7.83 -4.08 -6.75
N ALA A 119 7.58 -4.05 -8.07
CA ALA A 119 8.20 -3.04 -8.94
C ALA A 119 7.68 -1.63 -8.58
N TYR A 120 6.37 -1.47 -8.39
CA TYR A 120 5.77 -0.21 -7.95
C TYR A 120 6.27 0.21 -6.57
N TYR A 121 6.39 -0.75 -5.64
CA TYR A 121 6.91 -0.51 -4.30
C TYR A 121 8.33 0.07 -4.36
N LEU A 122 9.24 -0.60 -5.08
CA LEU A 122 10.63 -0.17 -5.20
C LEU A 122 10.75 1.19 -5.89
N MET A 123 9.96 1.45 -6.93
CA MET A 123 9.91 2.77 -7.57
C MET A 123 9.46 3.86 -6.59
N GLY A 124 8.41 3.62 -5.81
CA GLY A 124 7.92 4.58 -4.80
C GLY A 124 8.95 4.86 -3.70
N VAL A 125 9.60 3.81 -3.19
CA VAL A 125 10.69 3.91 -2.21
C VAL A 125 11.87 4.71 -2.76
N LEU A 126 12.31 4.42 -3.99
CA LEU A 126 13.44 5.10 -4.61
C LEU A 126 13.15 6.59 -4.83
N VAL A 127 11.94 6.93 -5.27
CA VAL A 127 11.53 8.34 -5.41
C VAL A 127 11.52 9.04 -4.05
N ALA A 128 10.96 8.40 -3.01
CA ALA A 128 10.96 8.96 -1.67
C ALA A 128 12.40 9.20 -1.14
N LEU A 129 13.28 8.21 -1.24
CA LEU A 129 14.67 8.30 -0.76
C LEU A 129 15.52 9.30 -1.56
N TYR A 130 15.24 9.49 -2.85
CA TYR A 130 16.04 10.38 -3.70
C TYR A 130 15.67 11.85 -3.51
N PHE A 131 14.39 12.16 -3.37
CA PHE A 131 13.91 13.56 -3.35
C PHE A 131 13.68 14.13 -1.96
N PHE A 132 13.58 13.30 -0.92
CA PHE A 132 13.21 13.74 0.42
C PHE A 132 14.27 13.36 1.46
N PRO A 133 14.38 14.14 2.56
CA PRO A 133 15.21 13.79 3.70
C PRO A 133 14.96 12.36 4.20
N LYS A 134 16.02 11.71 4.68
CA LYS A 134 16.01 10.30 5.15
C LYS A 134 14.85 10.04 6.11
N ASP A 135 14.58 10.96 7.03
CA ASP A 135 13.53 10.86 8.04
C ASP A 135 12.13 10.78 7.42
N ILE A 136 11.85 11.71 6.49
CA ILE A 136 10.58 11.81 5.78
C ILE A 136 10.37 10.60 4.87
N ALA A 137 11.40 10.23 4.13
CA ALA A 137 11.37 9.07 3.25
C ALA A 137 11.12 7.80 4.06
N SER A 138 11.85 7.60 5.17
CA SER A 138 11.71 6.42 6.02
C SER A 138 10.31 6.31 6.61
N LEU A 139 9.79 7.39 7.20
CA LEU A 139 8.43 7.41 7.76
C LEU A 139 7.37 7.13 6.68
N SER A 140 7.53 7.68 5.48
CA SER A 140 6.63 7.44 4.35
C SER A 140 6.65 5.99 3.86
N ILE A 141 7.81 5.33 3.88
CA ILE A 141 7.94 3.91 3.54
C ILE A 141 7.32 3.04 4.64
N VAL A 142 7.41 3.45 5.92
CA VAL A 142 6.72 2.76 7.01
C VAL A 142 5.20 2.93 6.87
N TYR A 143 4.67 4.08 6.46
CA TYR A 143 3.25 4.23 6.13
C TYR A 143 2.82 3.30 5.01
N LEU A 144 3.58 3.23 3.92
CA LEU A 144 3.31 2.25 2.88
C LEU A 144 3.27 0.82 3.45
N SER A 145 4.23 0.48 4.31
CA SER A 145 4.37 -0.86 4.85
C SER A 145 3.29 -1.25 5.86
N TRP A 146 2.82 -0.32 6.69
CA TRP A 146 1.94 -0.60 7.83
C TRP A 146 0.55 0.01 7.68
N ALA A 147 0.43 1.21 7.11
CA ALA A 147 -0.86 1.87 6.92
C ALA A 147 -1.67 1.23 5.79
N ASP A 148 -1.06 0.90 4.65
CA ASP A 148 -1.76 0.24 3.52
C ASP A 148 -2.40 -1.11 3.91
N PRO A 149 -1.66 -2.10 4.47
CA PRO A 149 -2.28 -3.36 4.83
C PRO A 149 -3.33 -3.21 5.94
N THR A 150 -3.14 -2.26 6.87
CA THR A 150 -4.11 -1.95 7.94
C THR A 150 -5.39 -1.38 7.35
N ALA A 151 -5.30 -0.40 6.45
CA ALA A 151 -6.46 0.16 5.76
C ALA A 151 -7.22 -0.91 4.98
N SER A 152 -6.48 -1.80 4.31
CA SER A 152 -7.09 -2.93 3.63
C SER A 152 -7.77 -3.91 4.60
N ILE A 153 -7.23 -4.15 5.81
CA ILE A 153 -7.88 -4.98 6.84
C ILE A 153 -9.16 -4.29 7.34
N CYS A 154 -9.06 -3.04 7.77
CA CYS A 154 -10.19 -2.27 8.28
C CYS A 154 -11.29 -2.10 7.24
N GLY A 155 -10.93 -1.86 5.97
CA GLY A 155 -11.88 -1.75 4.87
C GLY A 155 -12.59 -3.07 4.55
N ARG A 156 -11.94 -4.22 4.71
CA ARG A 156 -12.60 -5.53 4.57
C ARG A 156 -13.56 -5.82 5.72
N LEU A 157 -13.16 -5.52 6.96
CA LEU A 157 -13.95 -5.82 8.16
C LEU A 157 -15.14 -4.87 8.35
N TRP A 158 -14.91 -3.56 8.21
CA TRP A 158 -15.88 -2.52 8.55
C TRP A 158 -16.29 -1.62 7.39
N GLY A 159 -15.64 -1.74 6.22
CA GLY A 159 -15.91 -0.86 5.08
C GLY A 159 -17.34 -0.95 4.53
N GLN A 160 -18.10 -1.99 4.83
CA GLN A 160 -19.53 -2.08 4.44
C GLN A 160 -20.46 -1.20 5.27
N TYR A 161 -20.02 -0.77 6.46
CA TYR A 161 -20.79 0.08 7.38
C TYR A 161 -20.42 1.56 7.25
N THR A 162 -19.52 1.91 6.34
CA THR A 162 -18.99 3.26 6.19
C THR A 162 -19.06 3.73 4.74
N PHE A 163 -18.88 5.03 4.51
CA PHE A 163 -18.85 5.59 3.16
C PHE A 163 -17.75 4.94 2.31
N ARG A 164 -18.05 4.66 1.04
CA ARG A 164 -17.12 4.08 0.07
C ARG A 164 -16.93 5.02 -1.11
N TYR A 165 -15.68 5.14 -1.54
CA TYR A 165 -15.30 5.88 -2.74
C TYR A 165 -14.43 4.96 -3.61
N GLY A 166 -14.97 4.55 -4.77
CA GLY A 166 -14.33 3.54 -5.61
C GLY A 166 -14.13 2.22 -4.87
N LYS A 167 -12.87 1.75 -4.78
CA LYS A 167 -12.49 0.53 -4.04
C LYS A 167 -12.10 0.78 -2.58
N LYS A 168 -12.07 2.05 -2.17
CA LYS A 168 -11.63 2.50 -0.85
C LYS A 168 -12.84 2.73 0.05
N SER A 169 -12.62 2.73 1.36
CA SER A 169 -13.69 2.92 2.36
C SER A 169 -13.19 3.80 3.48
N LEU A 170 -14.08 4.59 4.07
CA LEU A 170 -13.75 5.44 5.21
C LEU A 170 -13.21 4.62 6.39
N ALA A 171 -13.71 3.41 6.62
CA ALA A 171 -13.12 2.50 7.62
C ALA A 171 -11.64 2.17 7.36
N GLY A 172 -11.26 1.98 6.08
CA GLY A 172 -9.88 1.74 5.69
C GLY A 172 -9.00 2.96 5.94
N THR A 173 -9.43 4.12 5.47
CA THR A 173 -8.72 5.39 5.65
C THR A 173 -8.55 5.74 7.14
N LEU A 174 -9.59 5.57 7.97
CA LEU A 174 -9.49 5.75 9.42
C LEU A 174 -8.52 4.75 10.05
N GLY A 175 -8.49 3.50 9.57
CA GLY A 175 -7.50 2.50 9.98
C GLY A 175 -6.06 2.96 9.67
N ALA A 176 -5.81 3.48 8.47
CA ALA A 176 -4.54 4.10 8.10
C ALA A 176 -4.20 5.30 8.98
N MET A 177 -5.18 6.14 9.33
CA MET A 177 -4.95 7.30 10.20
C MET A 177 -4.53 6.90 11.61
N VAL A 178 -5.20 5.90 12.19
CA VAL A 178 -4.88 5.42 13.54
C VAL A 178 -3.48 4.81 13.59
N ILE A 179 -3.16 3.89 12.67
CA ILE A 179 -1.83 3.27 12.66
C ILE A 179 -0.75 4.28 12.27
N GLY A 180 -1.03 5.21 11.34
CA GLY A 180 -0.13 6.30 10.99
C GLY A 180 0.17 7.19 12.18
N THR A 181 -0.82 7.50 13.02
CA THR A 181 -0.63 8.26 14.26
C THR A 181 0.32 7.54 15.21
N ILE A 182 0.09 6.24 15.45
CA ILE A 182 0.91 5.42 16.35
C ILE A 182 2.34 5.30 15.83
N VAL A 183 2.51 5.03 14.54
CA VAL A 183 3.82 4.93 13.90
C VAL A 183 4.57 6.25 13.97
N THR A 184 3.90 7.38 13.71
CA THR A 184 4.53 8.71 13.75
C THR A 184 4.99 9.04 15.15
N TYR A 185 4.14 8.80 16.16
CA TYR A 185 4.50 8.96 17.56
C TYR A 185 5.77 8.18 17.88
N TYR A 186 5.78 6.87 17.59
CA TYR A 186 6.90 5.99 17.89
C TYR A 186 8.16 6.36 17.11
N PHE A 187 8.01 6.74 15.84
CA PHE A 187 9.11 7.16 14.98
C PHE A 187 9.80 8.41 15.54
N ILE A 188 9.00 9.42 15.93
CA ILE A 188 9.52 10.66 16.50
C ILE A 188 10.20 10.41 17.85
N THR A 189 9.62 9.59 18.73
CA THR A 189 10.16 9.41 20.09
C THR A 189 11.41 8.53 20.15
N GLU A 190 11.54 7.54 19.27
CA GLU A 190 12.59 6.50 19.37
C GLU A 190 13.68 6.61 18.32
N PHE A 191 13.40 7.26 17.19
CA PHE A 191 14.31 7.26 16.03
C PHE A 191 14.68 8.66 15.58
N LEU A 192 13.71 9.57 15.52
CA LEU A 192 13.93 10.91 14.98
C LEU A 192 14.77 11.74 15.95
N THR A 193 15.99 12.10 15.53
CA THR A 193 16.91 12.90 16.34
C THR A 193 17.29 14.23 15.68
N GLU A 194 17.25 14.33 14.35
CA GLU A 194 17.77 15.50 13.63
C GLU A 194 16.69 16.40 13.01
N SER A 195 15.67 15.84 12.36
CA SER A 195 14.70 16.67 11.61
C SER A 195 13.59 17.32 12.44
N TYR A 196 13.35 16.87 13.68
CA TYR A 196 12.36 17.49 14.56
C TYR A 196 12.60 17.08 16.02
N ASP A 197 12.90 18.07 16.87
CA ASP A 197 13.00 17.90 18.31
C ASP A 197 11.67 18.30 18.97
N TYR A 198 10.90 17.29 19.40
CA TYR A 198 9.61 17.50 20.05
C TYR A 198 9.71 18.16 21.44
N THR A 199 10.90 18.24 22.04
CA THR A 199 11.12 18.89 23.34
C THR A 199 11.34 20.40 23.21
N SER A 200 11.89 20.83 22.07
CA SER A 200 12.19 22.24 21.77
C SER A 200 11.19 22.87 20.78
N SER A 201 10.47 22.05 20.00
CA SER A 201 9.54 22.54 18.99
C SER A 201 8.29 23.20 19.59
N SER A 202 7.79 24.22 18.88
CA SER A 202 6.52 24.88 19.21
C SER A 202 5.30 23.99 18.95
N ILE A 203 5.44 22.95 18.11
CA ILE A 203 4.36 22.00 17.85
C ILE A 203 4.53 20.83 18.81
N PRO A 204 3.51 20.48 19.61
CA PRO A 204 3.62 19.37 20.53
C PRO A 204 3.56 18.02 19.80
N LEU A 205 4.23 17.01 20.36
CA LEU A 205 4.33 15.65 19.81
C LEU A 205 2.97 15.05 19.39
N TYR A 206 1.91 15.24 20.18
CA TYR A 206 0.59 14.69 19.86
C TYR A 206 0.00 15.32 18.58
N ALA A 207 0.26 16.60 18.33
CA ALA A 207 -0.22 17.29 17.14
C ALA A 207 0.51 16.79 15.89
N MET A 208 1.84 16.63 15.96
CA MET A 208 2.61 16.02 14.87
C MET A 208 2.23 14.55 14.63
N SER A 209 1.95 13.80 15.69
CA SER A 209 1.50 12.40 15.56
C SER A 209 0.15 12.32 14.84
N LEU A 210 -0.82 13.14 15.24
CA LEU A 210 -2.13 13.21 14.58
C LEU A 210 -2.00 13.69 13.12
N TYR A 211 -1.10 14.63 12.86
CA TYR A 211 -0.79 15.08 11.51
C TYR A 211 -0.24 13.95 10.65
N GLY A 212 0.74 13.18 11.14
CA GLY A 212 1.25 12.00 10.44
C GLY A 212 0.17 10.95 10.17
N GLY A 213 -0.73 10.74 11.13
CA GLY A 213 -1.94 9.94 10.91
C GLY A 213 -2.81 10.47 9.76
N LEU A 214 -3.11 11.77 9.74
CA LEU A 214 -3.86 12.40 8.64
C LEU A 214 -3.16 12.19 7.30
N VAL A 215 -1.83 12.36 7.25
CA VAL A 215 -1.03 12.14 6.03
C VAL A 215 -1.12 10.68 5.56
N ALA A 216 -1.00 9.71 6.46
CA ALA A 216 -1.13 8.29 6.12
C ALA A 216 -2.52 7.97 5.55
N GLY A 217 -3.58 8.51 6.17
CA GLY A 217 -4.95 8.35 5.68
C GLY A 217 -5.18 8.99 4.31
N LEU A 218 -4.75 10.24 4.13
CA LEU A 218 -4.88 10.95 2.86
C LEU A 218 -4.13 10.24 1.73
N SER A 219 -2.90 9.79 2.01
CA SER A 219 -2.09 9.06 1.03
C SER A 219 -2.74 7.74 0.63
N GLU A 220 -3.33 7.01 1.59
CA GLU A 220 -4.10 5.80 1.32
C GLU A 220 -5.34 6.05 0.47
N ALA A 221 -6.08 7.13 0.77
CA ALA A 221 -7.28 7.52 0.03
C ALA A 221 -6.95 7.93 -1.42
N LEU A 222 -5.77 8.52 -1.64
CA LEU A 222 -5.29 8.96 -2.95
C LEU A 222 -4.63 7.85 -3.79
N GLY A 223 -4.24 6.73 -3.18
CA GLY A 223 -3.40 5.71 -3.82
C GLY A 223 -3.93 5.07 -5.12
N ASP A 224 -5.25 5.05 -5.36
CA ASP A 224 -5.89 4.52 -6.60
C ASP A 224 -6.51 5.64 -7.47
N SER A 225 -6.24 6.93 -7.18
CA SER A 225 -6.95 8.06 -7.78
C SER A 225 -6.59 8.34 -9.25
N ALA A 226 -5.45 7.85 -9.73
CA ALA A 226 -4.96 8.03 -11.11
C ALA A 226 -4.76 6.70 -11.89
N GLY A 227 -5.26 5.59 -11.35
CA GLY A 227 -5.01 4.24 -11.93
C GLY A 227 -3.59 3.70 -11.71
N LEU A 228 -2.76 4.46 -10.98
CA LEU A 228 -1.46 4.04 -10.45
C LEU A 228 -1.64 3.07 -9.28
N ASP A 229 -0.60 2.29 -8.99
CA ASP A 229 -0.63 1.36 -7.86
C ASP A 229 -0.35 2.06 -6.53
N ASP A 230 -1.09 1.70 -5.48
CA ASP A 230 -0.92 2.22 -4.12
C ASP A 230 0.55 2.14 -3.65
N ASN A 231 1.27 1.09 -4.04
CA ASN A 231 2.67 0.88 -3.68
C ASN A 231 3.63 1.96 -4.23
N LEU A 232 3.25 2.62 -5.32
CA LEU A 232 4.01 3.75 -5.87
C LEU A 232 3.55 5.06 -5.24
N VAL A 233 2.24 5.25 -5.10
CA VAL A 233 1.64 6.54 -4.75
C VAL A 233 1.82 6.88 -3.27
N ILE A 234 1.56 5.94 -2.37
CA ILE A 234 1.57 6.19 -0.92
C ILE A 234 2.89 6.80 -0.43
N PRO A 235 4.09 6.23 -0.72
CA PRO A 235 5.32 6.79 -0.17
C PRO A 235 5.64 8.17 -0.76
N ILE A 236 5.31 8.42 -2.03
CA ILE A 236 5.54 9.72 -2.68
C ILE A 236 4.63 10.79 -2.09
N VAL A 237 3.32 10.52 -2.03
CA VAL A 237 2.33 11.46 -1.49
C VAL A 237 2.58 11.72 -0.01
N SER A 238 2.89 10.68 0.76
CA SER A 238 3.25 10.83 2.18
C SER A 238 4.47 11.71 2.35
N SER A 239 5.51 11.53 1.53
CA SER A 239 6.74 12.32 1.62
C SER A 239 6.47 13.79 1.31
N ILE A 240 5.70 14.07 0.25
CA ILE A 240 5.31 15.45 -0.11
C ILE A 240 4.55 16.09 1.05
N LEU A 241 3.53 15.41 1.58
CA LEU A 241 2.68 15.97 2.62
C LEU A 241 3.46 16.19 3.93
N LEU A 242 4.29 15.23 4.35
CA LEU A 242 5.15 15.37 5.54
C LEU A 242 6.19 16.49 5.40
N TRP A 243 6.68 16.74 4.18
CA TRP A 243 7.73 17.74 3.94
C TRP A 243 7.21 19.18 3.95
N ILE A 244 5.95 19.41 3.56
CA ILE A 244 5.35 20.76 3.50
C ILE A 244 5.48 21.51 4.84
N PRO A 245 5.01 20.98 5.99
CA PRO A 245 5.14 21.69 7.27
C PRO A 245 6.59 22.02 7.64
N LEU A 246 7.53 21.11 7.36
CA LEU A 246 8.93 21.31 7.73
C LEU A 246 9.56 22.47 6.94
N VAL A 247 9.24 22.59 5.65
CA VAL A 247 9.76 23.68 4.81
C VAL A 247 9.08 25.02 5.07
N PHE A 248 7.76 25.03 5.33
CA PHE A 248 6.98 26.28 5.42
C PHE A 248 6.81 26.81 6.85
N LEU A 249 7.03 25.99 7.87
CA LEU A 249 6.91 26.40 9.28
C LEU A 249 8.27 26.53 9.97
N ASP A 250 9.37 26.42 9.21
CA ASP A 250 10.76 26.46 9.72
C ASP A 250 10.93 25.56 10.97
N LEU A 251 10.39 24.34 10.90
CA LEU A 251 10.46 23.31 11.95
C LEU A 251 11.75 22.50 11.88
#